data_AF-A0A9D9T7J8-F1
#
_entry.id   AF-A0A9D9T7J8-F1
#
_cell.length_a   1.000
_cell.length_b   1.000
_cell.length_c   1.000
_cell.angle_alpha   90.00
_cell.angle_beta   90.00
_cell.angle_gamma   90.00
#
_symmetry.space_group_name_H-M   'P 1'
#
loop_
_entity.id
_entity.type
_entity.pdbx_description
1 polymer ?
#
loop_
_entity_poly.entity_id
_entity_poly.type
_entity_poly.pdbx_seq_one_letter_code
_entity_poly.pdbx_strand_id
1 'polypeptide(L)'
;MKDQLENNFKEALENFSLPYEPGAWSQLNARLNATPTPLYKKNWFKISALFSVIGIAILGFYVNQKEVAEPKENQLVRENDQQHVDSKEHTTATNTTTAISNKKEGATNPQLTDSKTGVNPISVEKIAALIDQKPTWFDSKAYKFPEFFEPIMEETPIVQENFIPIISKKSICLNEEMDIENPYKHHFIMVVYPDGSQEQLAPNKGVHFVASSPGVIKVMHNNITEQLTVLAPDNKLYIESDPTLIYEQGIPTVKFTVSGNDQAVSWWSNVKNSDAKNDQFVVHPFKEKQVKVQVNSADKNGCTVSETKTITMKETYNLLAPTGFSPTNIDARLNRFMPYALIQRNTPFELIIIDTKNGATLFQTNDENNAWDGIDRRTGELVPAGSIWAWKVVLKYPQVGENPEYSGTITRL
;
A
#
# COMPACT_ATOMS: atom_id res chain seq x y z
N MET A 1 13.16 33.13 42.49
CA MET A 1 12.07 32.67 41.58
C MET A 1 12.20 33.19 40.15
N LYS A 2 12.82 34.36 39.88
CA LYS A 2 13.08 34.82 38.49
C LYS A 2 14.06 33.91 37.73
N ASP A 3 15.07 33.40 38.40
CA ASP A 3 16.17 32.66 37.75
C ASP A 3 15.73 31.27 37.23
N GLN A 4 14.70 30.65 37.81
CA GLN A 4 14.18 29.35 37.32
C GLN A 4 13.34 29.49 36.05
N LEU A 5 12.60 30.60 35.91
CA LEU A 5 11.80 30.86 34.71
C LEU A 5 12.72 31.23 33.53
N GLU A 6 13.74 32.04 33.79
CA GLU A 6 14.71 32.44 32.77
C GLU A 6 15.55 31.26 32.27
N ASN A 7 15.92 30.32 33.15
CA ASN A 7 16.60 29.09 32.77
C ASN A 7 15.70 28.16 31.95
N ASN A 8 14.43 27.98 32.33
CA ASN A 8 13.49 27.16 31.56
C ASN A 8 13.21 27.73 30.16
N PHE A 9 13.19 29.07 30.02
CA PHE A 9 13.05 29.73 28.71
C PHE A 9 14.30 29.59 27.85
N LYS A 10 15.50 29.65 28.44
CA LYS A 10 16.76 29.39 27.71
C LYS A 10 16.84 27.94 27.22
N GLU A 11 16.48 26.97 28.05
CA GLU A 11 16.55 25.54 27.72
C GLU A 11 15.51 25.14 26.66
N ALA A 12 14.36 25.81 26.62
CA ALA A 12 13.34 25.64 25.58
C ALA A 12 13.75 26.25 24.22
N LEU A 13 14.63 27.27 24.22
CA LEU A 13 15.09 27.94 23.01
C LEU A 13 16.34 27.29 22.40
N GLU A 14 17.23 26.75 23.23
CA GLU A 14 18.44 26.05 22.74
C GLU A 14 18.12 24.75 21.99
N ASN A 15 16.97 24.13 22.25
CA ASN A 15 16.50 22.92 21.55
C ASN A 15 15.67 23.21 20.29
N PHE A 16 15.43 24.48 19.94
CA PHE A 16 14.65 24.87 18.77
C PHE A 16 15.55 25.45 17.66
N SER A 17 16.46 24.63 17.14
CA SER A 17 17.13 24.94 15.87
C SER A 17 16.44 24.17 14.75
N LEU A 18 15.65 24.88 13.93
CA LEU A 18 15.22 24.35 12.64
C LEU A 18 16.46 24.26 11.72
N PRO A 19 16.64 23.18 10.94
CA PRO A 19 17.74 23.11 10.00
C PRO A 19 17.60 24.25 8.98
N TYR A 20 18.66 25.05 8.86
CA TYR A 20 18.75 26.11 7.88
C TYR A 20 18.77 25.49 6.48
N GLU A 21 17.66 25.62 5.75
CA GLU A 21 17.52 25.21 4.34
C GLU A 21 18.01 26.36 3.43
N PRO A 22 19.19 26.25 2.78
CA PRO A 22 19.78 27.34 1.99
C PRO A 22 19.01 27.70 0.70
N GLY A 23 17.82 27.12 0.46
CA GLY A 23 16.95 27.39 -0.69
C GLY A 23 15.55 27.89 -0.35
N ALA A 24 15.17 28.00 0.93
CA ALA A 24 13.80 28.37 1.31
C ALA A 24 13.38 29.76 0.79
N TRP A 25 14.31 30.71 0.78
CA TRP A 25 14.09 32.07 0.27
C TRP A 25 13.95 32.14 -1.25
N SER A 26 14.62 31.27 -2.02
CA SER A 26 14.51 31.28 -3.48
C SER A 26 13.18 30.68 -3.94
N GLN A 27 12.67 29.67 -3.25
CA GLN A 27 11.36 29.06 -3.52
C GLN A 27 10.20 30.01 -3.22
N LEU A 28 10.32 30.83 -2.17
CA LEU A 28 9.33 31.86 -1.85
C LEU A 28 9.31 32.97 -2.91
N ASN A 29 10.48 33.48 -3.32
CA ASN A 29 10.58 34.50 -4.37
C ASN A 29 10.11 34.00 -5.73
N ALA A 30 10.35 32.73 -6.06
CA ALA A 30 9.86 32.13 -7.31
C ALA A 30 8.32 32.06 -7.37
N ARG A 31 7.65 31.85 -6.21
CA ARG A 31 6.19 31.83 -6.13
C ARG A 31 5.57 33.24 -6.16
N LEU A 32 6.26 34.24 -5.62
CA LEU A 32 5.80 35.63 -5.61
C LEU A 32 6.01 36.35 -6.95
N ASN A 33 7.07 36.00 -7.70
CA ASN A 33 7.37 36.60 -9.01
C ASN A 33 6.68 35.91 -10.20
N ALA A 34 5.96 34.82 -9.98
CA ALA A 34 5.18 34.16 -11.03
C ALA A 34 3.93 34.99 -11.37
N THR A 35 4.00 35.78 -12.44
CA THR A 35 2.84 36.50 -12.97
C THR A 35 1.83 35.51 -13.56
N PRO A 36 0.53 35.58 -13.21
CA PRO A 36 -0.47 34.67 -13.75
C PRO A 36 -0.71 34.98 -15.23
N THR A 37 -0.45 34.00 -16.10
CA THR A 37 -0.81 34.10 -17.52
C THR A 37 -2.29 33.74 -17.70
N PRO A 38 -3.09 34.54 -18.42
CA PRO A 38 -4.52 34.28 -18.58
C PRO A 38 -4.79 33.08 -19.50
N LEU A 39 -5.71 32.23 -19.03
CA LEU A 39 -6.21 30.97 -19.62
C LEU A 39 -7.00 31.16 -20.93
N TYR A 40 -6.45 31.80 -21.96
CA TYR A 40 -7.10 31.82 -23.28
C TYR A 40 -6.18 31.55 -24.48
N LYS A 41 -4.88 31.31 -24.29
CA LYS A 41 -3.98 30.94 -25.39
C LYS A 41 -3.36 29.55 -25.21
N LYS A 42 -4.11 28.51 -25.57
CA LYS A 42 -3.52 27.24 -26.06
C LYS A 42 -4.52 26.42 -26.88
N ASN A 43 -4.09 26.04 -28.08
CA ASN A 43 -4.84 25.37 -29.15
C ASN A 43 -5.18 23.89 -28.87
N TRP A 44 -5.91 23.58 -27.80
CA TRP A 44 -6.26 22.18 -27.49
C TRP A 44 -7.73 21.79 -27.77
N PHE A 45 -8.56 22.70 -28.30
CA PHE A 45 -9.92 22.40 -28.72
C PHE A 45 -10.02 22.13 -30.23
N LYS A 46 -9.71 20.89 -30.63
CA LYS A 46 -10.18 20.31 -31.89
C LYS A 46 -10.40 18.79 -31.75
N ILE A 47 -11.34 18.35 -30.91
CA ILE A 47 -12.18 17.14 -31.15
C ILE A 47 -13.55 17.38 -30.47
N SER A 48 -14.53 17.80 -31.27
CA SER A 48 -15.96 17.52 -31.08
C SER A 48 -16.19 16.06 -31.53
N ALA A 49 -17.08 15.22 -30.99
CA ALA A 49 -18.42 15.46 -30.49
C ALA A 49 -18.93 14.19 -29.78
N LEU A 50 -19.53 14.31 -28.60
CA LEU A 50 -20.84 13.76 -28.23
C LEU A 50 -21.13 14.08 -26.75
N PHE A 51 -22.40 14.34 -26.45
CA PHE A 51 -22.97 14.72 -25.14
C PHE A 51 -22.90 16.20 -24.75
N SER A 52 -23.59 17.04 -25.54
CA SER A 52 -24.03 18.37 -25.11
C SER A 52 -25.51 18.59 -25.39
N VAL A 53 -26.43 17.83 -24.77
CA VAL A 53 -27.81 18.28 -24.50
C VAL A 53 -28.34 17.49 -23.31
N ILE A 54 -28.44 18.13 -22.14
CA ILE A 54 -29.40 17.95 -21.03
C ILE A 54 -28.71 18.61 -19.83
N GLY A 55 -29.14 19.82 -19.46
CA GLY A 55 -28.58 20.51 -18.29
C GLY A 55 -28.69 22.03 -18.25
N ILE A 56 -29.40 22.68 -19.17
CA ILE A 56 -29.66 24.14 -19.08
C ILE A 56 -31.17 24.50 -19.12
N ALA A 57 -32.08 23.53 -19.24
CA ALA A 57 -33.52 23.83 -19.29
C ALA A 57 -34.22 23.96 -17.91
N ILE A 58 -33.58 23.64 -16.78
CA ILE A 58 -34.29 23.57 -15.48
C ILE A 58 -34.12 24.85 -14.62
N LEU A 59 -33.12 25.69 -14.88
CA LEU A 59 -32.92 26.93 -14.10
C LEU A 59 -33.70 28.16 -14.61
N GLY A 60 -34.31 28.06 -15.80
CA GLY A 60 -35.12 29.15 -16.39
C GLY A 60 -36.61 29.11 -16.01
N PHE A 61 -37.11 28.02 -15.42
CA PHE A 61 -38.54 27.84 -15.17
C PHE A 61 -38.98 28.09 -13.72
N TYR A 62 -38.04 28.33 -12.80
CA TYR A 62 -38.33 28.49 -11.36
C TYR A 62 -38.22 29.92 -10.81
N VAL A 63 -37.92 30.93 -11.65
CA VAL A 63 -37.75 32.33 -11.19
C VAL A 63 -38.84 33.29 -11.73
N ASN A 64 -39.82 32.81 -12.50
CA ASN A 64 -40.95 33.64 -12.93
C ASN A 64 -42.30 32.97 -12.61
N GLN A 65 -42.69 33.02 -11.34
CA GLN A 65 -44.09 33.16 -10.93
C GLN A 65 -44.17 33.49 -9.44
N LYS A 66 -44.22 34.79 -9.14
CA LYS A 66 -44.90 35.31 -7.95
C LYS A 66 -45.81 36.44 -8.41
N GLU A 67 -47.11 36.14 -8.47
CA GLU A 67 -48.16 37.14 -8.31
C GLU A 67 -49.17 36.64 -7.26
N VAL A 68 -49.77 37.64 -6.64
CA VAL A 68 -50.44 37.68 -5.34
C VAL A 68 -51.85 37.08 -5.38
N ALA A 69 -52.27 36.39 -4.32
CA ALA A 69 -53.67 36.38 -3.87
C ALA A 69 -53.76 36.08 -2.35
N GLU A 70 -54.52 36.93 -1.66
CA GLU A 70 -54.83 36.97 -0.21
C GLU A 70 -55.92 35.94 0.23
N PRO A 71 -56.24 35.82 1.54
CA PRO A 71 -56.50 34.54 2.21
C PRO A 71 -57.98 34.22 2.47
N LYS A 72 -58.28 32.96 2.84
CA LYS A 72 -59.53 32.55 3.50
C LYS A 72 -59.29 31.58 4.66
N GLU A 73 -59.42 32.14 5.87
CA GLU A 73 -60.25 31.75 7.01
C GLU A 73 -60.69 30.28 7.28
N ASN A 74 -60.46 29.86 8.55
CA ASN A 74 -61.11 28.83 9.40
C ASN A 74 -60.99 27.34 8.97
N GLN A 75 -60.83 26.35 9.86
CA GLN A 75 -60.99 26.26 11.30
C GLN A 75 -60.31 24.99 11.86
N LEU A 76 -60.10 25.01 13.17
CA LEU A 76 -59.61 23.97 14.10
C LEU A 76 -60.29 22.60 13.97
N VAL A 77 -59.51 21.53 14.15
CA VAL A 77 -59.85 20.42 15.06
C VAL A 77 -58.55 19.88 15.70
N ARG A 78 -58.56 19.85 17.04
CA ARG A 78 -57.64 19.08 17.89
C ARG A 78 -58.14 17.64 17.96
N GLU A 79 -57.23 16.67 18.04
CA GLU A 79 -57.44 15.54 18.95
C GLU A 79 -56.10 15.08 19.53
N ASN A 80 -56.09 15.07 20.86
CA ASN A 80 -55.10 14.47 21.74
C ASN A 80 -55.21 12.94 21.63
N ASP A 81 -54.09 12.23 21.75
CA ASP A 81 -53.91 11.48 23.00
C ASP A 81 -52.43 11.19 23.29
N GLN A 82 -52.09 11.46 24.55
CA GLN A 82 -50.84 11.14 25.20
C GLN A 82 -50.94 9.76 25.87
N GLN A 83 -49.79 9.33 26.43
CA GLN A 83 -49.59 8.44 27.59
C GLN A 83 -49.23 6.97 27.27
N HIS A 84 -48.26 6.32 27.92
CA HIS A 84 -47.29 6.70 28.96
C HIS A 84 -46.27 5.56 29.17
N VAL A 85 -45.01 5.96 29.43
CA VAL A 85 -43.91 5.39 30.26
C VAL A 85 -44.18 4.15 31.14
N ASP A 86 -43.23 3.19 31.13
CA ASP A 86 -42.34 2.73 32.26
C ASP A 86 -41.39 1.63 31.72
N SER A 87 -40.06 1.53 31.91
CA SER A 87 -39.06 1.72 32.98
C SER A 87 -38.73 0.45 33.80
N LYS A 88 -37.42 0.25 34.04
CA LYS A 88 -36.71 -0.64 35.02
C LYS A 88 -36.53 -2.14 34.66
N GLU A 89 -35.46 -2.86 35.03
CA GLU A 89 -34.31 -2.64 35.95
C GLU A 89 -33.15 -3.65 35.67
N HIS A 90 -31.95 -3.27 36.11
CA HIS A 90 -30.75 -4.02 36.56
C HIS A 90 -30.81 -5.55 36.79
N THR A 91 -29.68 -6.26 36.61
CA THR A 91 -28.90 -6.93 37.70
C THR A 91 -27.50 -7.39 37.24
N THR A 92 -26.55 -7.25 38.16
CA THR A 92 -25.10 -7.50 38.17
C THR A 92 -24.73 -8.97 38.51
N ALA A 93 -23.54 -9.45 38.11
CA ALA A 93 -22.63 -10.40 38.81
C ALA A 93 -21.79 -11.23 37.80
N THR A 94 -20.56 -11.70 38.00
CA THR A 94 -19.44 -11.51 38.94
C THR A 94 -18.25 -12.29 38.35
N ASN A 95 -17.04 -11.74 38.52
CA ASN A 95 -15.70 -12.32 38.52
C ASN A 95 -15.48 -13.83 38.31
N THR A 96 -14.42 -14.18 37.56
CA THR A 96 -13.45 -15.19 38.01
C THR A 96 -12.03 -14.78 37.61
N THR A 97 -11.18 -14.63 38.62
CA THR A 97 -9.73 -14.45 38.56
C THR A 97 -9.08 -15.80 38.87
N THR A 98 -8.13 -16.26 38.06
CA THR A 98 -7.00 -17.16 38.42
C THR A 98 -6.16 -17.37 37.16
N ALA A 99 -4.84 -17.49 37.14
CA ALA A 99 -3.71 -17.07 37.96
C ALA A 99 -2.45 -17.53 37.17
N ILE A 100 -1.39 -16.71 37.18
CA ILE A 100 0.04 -17.08 37.24
C ILE A 100 0.62 -18.00 36.13
N SER A 101 1.58 -17.47 35.34
CA SER A 101 3.01 -17.76 35.58
C SER A 101 3.95 -16.98 34.66
N ASN A 102 4.85 -16.22 35.28
CA ASN A 102 6.09 -15.72 34.71
C ASN A 102 7.14 -16.85 34.67
N LYS A 103 7.98 -16.90 33.62
CA LYS A 103 9.35 -17.38 33.77
C LYS A 103 10.31 -16.61 32.86
N LYS A 104 11.29 -15.98 33.51
CA LYS A 104 12.51 -15.41 32.95
C LYS A 104 13.61 -16.48 32.88
N GLU A 105 14.58 -16.18 32.01
CA GLU A 105 16.02 -16.51 32.06
C GLU A 105 16.53 -17.91 31.72
N GLY A 106 17.62 -17.90 30.93
CA GLY A 106 18.71 -18.86 31.10
C GLY A 106 19.36 -19.35 29.81
N ALA A 107 20.36 -18.62 29.32
CA ALA A 107 21.38 -19.11 28.40
C ALA A 107 22.13 -20.34 28.96
N THR A 108 22.75 -21.18 28.11
CA THR A 108 24.20 -21.53 28.12
C THR A 108 24.54 -22.41 26.91
N ASN A 109 25.70 -22.12 26.34
CA ASN A 109 26.42 -22.78 25.25
C ASN A 109 26.91 -24.20 25.63
N PRO A 110 27.35 -25.02 24.65
CA PRO A 110 28.75 -25.47 24.74
C PRO A 110 29.54 -25.33 23.44
N GLN A 111 30.77 -24.86 23.63
CA GLN A 111 31.90 -24.78 22.71
C GLN A 111 32.67 -26.10 22.63
N LEU A 112 33.32 -26.37 21.47
CA LEU A 112 34.56 -27.16 21.19
C LEU A 112 34.47 -27.67 19.72
N THR A 113 35.45 -27.60 18.80
CA THR A 113 36.88 -27.26 18.81
C THR A 113 37.36 -27.00 17.36
N ASP A 114 38.42 -26.21 17.23
CA ASP A 114 39.24 -25.94 16.05
C ASP A 114 39.84 -27.17 15.34
N SER A 115 40.08 -27.05 14.02
CA SER A 115 41.37 -27.38 13.40
C SER A 115 41.50 -26.79 11.99
N LYS A 116 42.39 -25.80 11.87
CA LYS A 116 43.00 -25.35 10.62
C LYS A 116 44.31 -26.10 10.40
N THR A 117 44.61 -26.48 9.16
CA THR A 117 45.99 -26.63 8.69
C THR A 117 46.07 -26.15 7.26
N GLY A 118 46.85 -25.09 7.05
CA GLY A 118 47.44 -24.75 5.76
C GLY A 118 48.93 -25.01 5.82
N VAL A 119 49.52 -25.39 4.68
CA VAL A 119 50.95 -25.20 4.38
C VAL A 119 51.06 -24.96 2.87
N ASN A 120 51.86 -23.95 2.52
CA ASN A 120 52.23 -23.54 1.15
C ASN A 120 53.74 -23.86 0.93
N PRO A 121 54.36 -23.57 -0.22
CA PRO A 121 54.94 -24.53 -1.16
C PRO A 121 56.49 -24.55 -1.16
N ILE A 122 57.11 -25.50 -1.87
CA ILE A 122 58.55 -25.43 -2.23
C ILE A 122 58.74 -25.93 -3.68
N SER A 123 59.52 -25.16 -4.44
CA SER A 123 60.01 -25.45 -5.78
C SER A 123 61.55 -25.40 -5.85
N VAL A 124 62.08 -26.00 -6.92
CA VAL A 124 63.36 -25.77 -7.63
C VAL A 124 64.55 -26.74 -7.38
N GLU A 125 64.79 -27.55 -8.44
CA GLU A 125 66.05 -28.02 -9.06
C GLU A 125 67.04 -29.03 -8.43
N LYS A 126 67.15 -30.16 -9.16
CA LYS A 126 68.36 -30.63 -9.87
C LYS A 126 69.55 -31.12 -9.03
N ILE A 127 69.63 -32.43 -8.83
CA ILE A 127 70.91 -33.16 -8.87
C ILE A 127 70.71 -34.45 -9.67
N ALA A 128 71.23 -34.43 -10.89
CA ALA A 128 71.46 -35.59 -11.72
C ALA A 128 72.71 -36.33 -11.20
N ALA A 129 72.58 -37.60 -10.82
CA ALA A 129 73.61 -38.62 -10.91
C ALA A 129 73.08 -39.94 -10.33
N LEU A 130 72.81 -40.92 -11.22
CA LEU A 130 73.18 -42.33 -11.07
C LEU A 130 72.53 -43.11 -12.23
N ILE A 131 73.21 -43.02 -13.37
CA ILE A 131 73.19 -44.03 -14.42
C ILE A 131 73.81 -45.28 -13.81
N ASP A 132 73.13 -46.42 -13.94
CA ASP A 132 73.67 -47.68 -14.50
C ASP A 132 73.00 -48.90 -13.83
N GLN A 133 72.12 -49.57 -14.58
CA GLN A 133 71.95 -51.03 -14.61
C GLN A 133 70.76 -51.41 -15.53
N LYS A 134 71.08 -51.95 -16.70
CA LYS A 134 70.16 -52.77 -17.51
C LYS A 134 70.31 -54.24 -17.09
N PRO A 135 69.21 -55.01 -17.09
CA PRO A 135 69.30 -56.41 -17.47
C PRO A 135 68.52 -56.69 -18.76
N THR A 136 69.21 -57.46 -19.59
CA THR A 136 68.89 -57.99 -20.91
C THR A 136 67.85 -59.11 -20.86
N TRP A 137 66.77 -59.00 -21.63
CA TRP A 137 66.00 -60.15 -22.12
C TRP A 137 65.19 -59.76 -23.36
N PHE A 138 65.82 -59.77 -24.53
CA PHE A 138 65.08 -59.90 -25.78
C PHE A 138 65.94 -60.75 -26.72
N ASP A 139 65.69 -62.06 -26.69
CA ASP A 139 66.22 -63.00 -27.67
C ASP A 139 65.20 -63.12 -28.80
N SER A 140 65.57 -62.65 -29.98
CA SER A 140 64.69 -62.38 -31.12
C SER A 140 64.66 -63.53 -32.14
N LYS A 141 64.47 -64.78 -31.70
CA LYS A 141 64.29 -65.93 -32.62
C LYS A 141 63.32 -67.00 -32.10
N ALA A 142 62.04 -66.66 -32.09
CA ALA A 142 60.94 -67.60 -32.36
C ALA A 142 59.64 -66.78 -32.37
N TYR A 143 58.93 -66.73 -33.50
CA TYR A 143 57.51 -67.08 -33.59
C TYR A 143 57.01 -66.83 -35.01
N LYS A 144 56.34 -67.85 -35.56
CA LYS A 144 55.76 -67.90 -36.90
C LYS A 144 54.46 -67.08 -36.96
N PHE A 145 54.25 -66.39 -38.09
CA PHE A 145 52.99 -65.77 -38.48
C PHE A 145 51.86 -66.82 -38.60
N PRO A 146 50.68 -66.60 -38.01
CA PRO A 146 49.44 -67.21 -38.47
C PRO A 146 48.81 -66.40 -39.61
N GLU A 147 48.11 -67.12 -40.47
CA GLU A 147 47.38 -66.65 -41.65
C GLU A 147 46.21 -65.72 -41.31
N PHE A 148 45.93 -64.81 -42.26
CA PHE A 148 44.64 -64.17 -42.58
C PHE A 148 43.57 -64.13 -41.47
N PHE A 149 43.40 -62.97 -40.83
CA PHE A 149 42.13 -62.58 -40.22
C PHE A 149 41.43 -61.60 -41.17
N GLU A 150 40.21 -61.92 -41.57
CA GLU A 150 39.30 -61.00 -42.26
C GLU A 150 39.04 -59.77 -41.36
N PRO A 151 38.89 -58.56 -41.93
CA PRO A 151 38.57 -57.38 -41.15
C PRO A 151 37.19 -57.56 -40.50
N ILE A 152 37.17 -57.66 -39.17
CA ILE A 152 35.96 -57.51 -38.39
C ILE A 152 35.54 -56.04 -38.56
N MET A 153 34.43 -55.83 -39.28
CA MET A 153 33.73 -54.56 -39.30
C MET A 153 33.25 -54.33 -37.87
N GLU A 154 33.95 -53.50 -37.09
CA GLU A 154 33.45 -53.00 -35.82
C GLU A 154 32.21 -52.17 -36.13
N GLU A 155 31.03 -52.77 -35.95
CA GLU A 155 29.81 -52.00 -35.72
C GLU A 155 30.06 -51.19 -34.44
N THR A 156 30.37 -49.91 -34.60
CA THR A 156 30.41 -48.98 -33.48
C THR A 156 29.05 -49.05 -32.79
N PRO A 157 28.99 -49.41 -31.50
CA PRO A 157 27.71 -49.44 -30.80
C PRO A 157 27.19 -48.01 -30.78
N ILE A 158 26.00 -47.82 -31.36
CA ILE A 158 25.24 -46.58 -31.22
C ILE A 158 24.97 -46.42 -29.73
N VAL A 159 25.76 -45.58 -29.06
CA VAL A 159 25.53 -45.22 -27.66
C VAL A 159 24.22 -44.44 -27.64
N GLN A 160 23.14 -45.13 -27.29
CA GLN A 160 21.85 -44.50 -27.08
C GLN A 160 21.95 -43.73 -25.75
N GLU A 161 22.30 -42.45 -25.83
CA GLU A 161 22.32 -41.57 -24.66
C GLU A 161 20.95 -41.63 -23.98
N ASN A 162 20.92 -42.09 -22.73
CA ASN A 162 19.70 -42.11 -21.93
C ASN A 162 19.15 -40.67 -21.84
N PHE A 163 17.88 -40.51 -22.19
CA PHE A 163 17.21 -39.22 -22.18
C PHE A 163 17.18 -38.62 -20.76
N ILE A 164 17.78 -37.45 -20.58
CA ILE A 164 17.70 -36.66 -19.34
C ILE A 164 16.57 -35.64 -19.55
N PRO A 165 15.51 -35.65 -18.73
CA PRO A 165 14.45 -34.65 -18.84
C PRO A 165 15.04 -33.26 -18.60
N ILE A 166 14.83 -32.36 -19.56
CA ILE A 166 15.39 -31.01 -19.56
C ILE A 166 14.47 -30.08 -18.76
N ILE A 167 13.17 -30.33 -18.84
CA ILE A 167 12.13 -29.55 -18.18
C ILE A 167 11.72 -30.22 -16.86
N SER A 168 11.94 -29.52 -15.74
CA SER A 168 11.61 -30.00 -14.39
C SER A 168 10.13 -29.83 -14.02
N LYS A 169 9.41 -28.86 -14.63
CA LYS A 169 7.99 -28.58 -14.40
C LYS A 169 7.17 -28.75 -15.68
N LYS A 170 5.95 -29.28 -15.61
CA LYS A 170 5.08 -29.39 -16.79
C LYS A 170 4.33 -28.10 -17.15
N SER A 171 4.19 -27.20 -16.18
CA SER A 171 3.56 -25.89 -16.37
C SER A 171 4.17 -24.83 -15.45
N ILE A 172 4.15 -23.58 -15.91
CA ILE A 172 4.49 -22.37 -15.15
C ILE A 172 3.46 -21.29 -15.45
N CYS A 173 3.38 -20.28 -14.59
CA CYS A 173 2.47 -19.15 -14.78
C CYS A 173 3.12 -18.02 -15.58
N LEU A 174 2.28 -17.17 -16.19
CA LEU A 174 2.74 -15.94 -16.83
C LEU A 174 3.52 -15.06 -15.84
N ASN A 175 4.63 -14.50 -16.29
CA ASN A 175 5.61 -13.73 -15.51
C ASN A 175 6.37 -14.53 -14.43
N GLU A 176 6.24 -15.86 -14.39
CA GLU A 176 7.12 -16.70 -13.57
C GLU A 176 8.50 -16.81 -14.24
N GLU A 177 9.54 -16.81 -13.41
CA GLU A 177 10.93 -17.02 -13.82
C GLU A 177 11.24 -18.51 -13.91
N MET A 178 12.04 -18.90 -14.90
CA MET A 178 12.52 -20.27 -15.06
C MET A 178 13.91 -20.31 -15.68
N ASP A 179 14.66 -21.32 -15.29
CA ASP A 179 15.92 -21.71 -15.92
C ASP A 179 15.72 -22.98 -16.75
N ILE A 180 16.23 -22.96 -17.98
CA ILE A 180 16.39 -24.16 -18.81
C ILE A 180 17.89 -24.38 -19.01
N GLU A 181 18.40 -25.52 -18.54
CA GLU A 181 19.80 -25.89 -18.69
C GLU A 181 19.94 -27.05 -19.67
N ASN A 182 20.95 -27.00 -20.54
CA ASN A 182 21.28 -28.11 -21.43
C ASN A 182 22.13 -29.16 -20.69
N PRO A 183 21.59 -30.35 -20.36
CA PRO A 183 22.31 -31.37 -19.61
C PRO A 183 23.29 -32.18 -20.49
N TYR A 184 23.24 -32.03 -21.82
CA TYR A 184 24.05 -32.81 -22.75
C TYR A 184 25.48 -32.28 -22.84
N LYS A 185 26.44 -33.20 -22.95
CA LYS A 185 27.88 -32.87 -23.00
C LYS A 185 28.39 -32.48 -24.37
N HIS A 186 27.73 -32.97 -25.43
CA HIS A 186 28.18 -32.82 -26.81
C HIS A 186 27.09 -32.36 -27.79
N HIS A 187 25.88 -32.12 -27.29
CA HIS A 187 24.73 -31.78 -28.13
C HIS A 187 24.15 -30.41 -27.81
N PHE A 188 23.68 -29.74 -28.85
CA PHE A 188 22.90 -28.51 -28.72
C PHE A 188 21.43 -28.88 -28.51
N ILE A 189 20.71 -28.01 -27.78
CA ILE A 189 19.26 -28.07 -27.70
C ILE A 189 18.67 -26.78 -28.27
N MET A 190 17.47 -26.86 -28.81
CA MET A 190 16.72 -25.71 -29.32
C MET A 190 15.51 -25.46 -28.42
N VAL A 191 15.40 -24.25 -27.90
CA VAL A 191 14.24 -23.76 -27.16
C VAL A 191 13.41 -22.91 -28.10
N VAL A 192 12.13 -23.24 -28.26
CA VAL A 192 11.17 -22.48 -29.06
C VAL A 192 10.13 -21.88 -28.10
N TYR A 193 10.06 -20.56 -28.06
CA TYR A 193 9.17 -19.80 -27.18
C TYR A 193 7.78 -19.60 -27.81
N PRO A 194 6.75 -19.21 -27.03
CA PRO A 194 5.39 -19.07 -27.53
C PRO A 194 5.21 -17.97 -28.59
N ASP A 195 6.07 -16.95 -28.59
CA ASP A 195 6.13 -15.88 -29.59
C ASP A 195 6.78 -16.32 -30.92
N GLY A 196 7.25 -17.57 -30.99
CA GLY A 196 7.94 -18.14 -32.15
C GLY A 196 9.43 -17.85 -32.19
N SER A 197 9.97 -17.08 -31.24
CA SER A 197 11.42 -16.90 -31.10
C SER A 197 12.09 -18.20 -30.71
N GLN A 198 13.35 -18.35 -31.10
CA GLN A 198 14.12 -19.58 -30.90
C GLN A 198 15.50 -19.26 -30.36
N GLU A 199 15.98 -20.10 -29.46
CA GLU A 199 17.29 -19.99 -28.86
C GLU A 199 18.00 -21.35 -28.85
N GLN A 200 19.24 -21.37 -29.31
CA GLN A 200 20.06 -22.58 -29.35
C GLN A 200 21.03 -22.56 -28.16
N LEU A 201 20.92 -23.56 -27.29
CA LEU A 201 21.77 -23.68 -26.10
C LEU A 201 22.90 -24.67 -26.35
N ALA A 202 24.13 -24.19 -26.17
CA ALA A 202 25.34 -25.02 -26.22
C ALA A 202 25.40 -26.03 -25.06
N PRO A 203 26.23 -27.08 -25.16
CA PRO A 203 26.42 -28.05 -24.08
C PRO A 203 26.73 -27.39 -22.73
N ASN A 204 26.05 -27.84 -21.65
CA ASN A 204 26.18 -27.32 -20.28
C ASN A 204 25.96 -25.79 -20.15
N LYS A 205 25.17 -25.20 -21.06
CA LYS A 205 24.70 -23.81 -20.95
C LYS A 205 23.22 -23.80 -20.63
N GLY A 206 22.80 -22.78 -19.89
CA GLY A 206 21.39 -22.53 -19.61
C GLY A 206 20.97 -21.13 -19.97
N VAL A 207 19.66 -20.93 -20.03
CA VAL A 207 19.01 -19.64 -20.19
C VAL A 207 18.05 -19.43 -19.03
N HIS A 208 18.11 -18.22 -18.48
CA HIS A 208 17.13 -17.70 -17.54
C HIS A 208 16.14 -16.84 -18.31
N PHE A 209 14.84 -17.08 -18.15
CA PHE A 209 13.83 -16.26 -18.81
C PHE A 209 12.58 -16.08 -17.94
N VAL A 210 11.84 -15.01 -18.25
CA VAL A 210 10.53 -14.70 -17.67
C VAL A 210 9.47 -15.05 -18.71
N ALA A 211 8.47 -15.84 -18.32
CA ALA A 211 7.41 -16.27 -19.23
C ALA A 211 6.48 -15.11 -19.61
N SER A 212 6.80 -14.39 -20.68
CA SER A 212 6.14 -13.14 -21.08
C SER A 212 4.87 -13.34 -21.92
N SER A 213 4.67 -14.52 -22.51
CA SER A 213 3.51 -14.85 -23.34
C SER A 213 2.95 -16.24 -23.01
N PRO A 214 1.62 -16.40 -22.95
CA PRO A 214 1.01 -17.70 -22.72
C PRO A 214 1.15 -18.60 -23.94
N GLY A 215 1.28 -19.91 -23.73
CA GLY A 215 1.43 -20.89 -24.79
C GLY A 215 2.34 -22.04 -24.40
N VAL A 216 2.99 -22.65 -25.39
CA VAL A 216 3.83 -23.83 -25.17
C VAL A 216 5.27 -23.50 -25.54
N ILE A 217 6.17 -23.69 -24.57
CA ILE A 217 7.61 -23.71 -24.82
C ILE A 217 7.98 -25.14 -25.21
N LYS A 218 8.68 -25.28 -26.34
CA LYS A 218 9.16 -26.56 -26.84
C LYS A 218 10.67 -26.62 -26.70
N VAL A 219 11.18 -27.65 -26.06
CA VAL A 219 12.61 -27.93 -26.00
C VAL A 219 12.89 -29.14 -26.88
N MET A 220 13.64 -28.93 -27.95
CA MET A 220 13.91 -29.93 -28.98
C MET A 220 15.37 -30.38 -28.92
N HIS A 221 15.56 -31.70 -28.90
CA HIS A 221 16.86 -32.35 -29.05
C HIS A 221 16.71 -33.57 -29.98
N ASN A 222 17.33 -33.52 -31.15
CA ASN A 222 17.17 -34.53 -32.20
C ASN A 222 15.68 -34.80 -32.51
N ASN A 223 15.21 -36.02 -32.29
CA ASN A 223 13.81 -36.43 -32.50
C ASN A 223 12.93 -36.30 -31.23
N ILE A 224 13.49 -35.79 -30.14
CA ILE A 224 12.78 -35.67 -28.86
C ILE A 224 12.34 -34.21 -28.68
N THR A 225 11.09 -34.03 -28.27
CA THR A 225 10.52 -32.72 -27.96
C THR A 225 9.85 -32.78 -26.60
N GLU A 226 10.36 -32.00 -25.64
CA GLU A 226 9.67 -31.72 -24.39
C GLU A 226 8.83 -30.45 -24.49
N GLN A 227 7.76 -30.39 -23.71
CA GLN A 227 6.84 -29.28 -23.70
C GLN A 227 6.59 -28.78 -22.29
N LEU A 228 6.63 -27.47 -22.15
CA LEU A 228 6.24 -26.73 -20.95
C LEU A 228 5.10 -25.79 -21.32
N THR A 229 4.02 -25.80 -20.54
CA THR A 229 2.89 -24.89 -20.77
C THR A 229 3.02 -23.65 -19.89
N VAL A 230 3.01 -22.47 -20.51
CA VAL A 230 2.86 -21.18 -19.83
C VAL A 230 1.37 -20.87 -19.71
N LEU A 231 0.86 -20.92 -18.49
CA LEU A 231 -0.54 -20.68 -18.16
C LEU A 231 -0.78 -19.19 -17.93
N ALA A 232 -1.80 -18.66 -18.62
CA ALA A 232 -2.40 -17.39 -18.23
C ALA A 232 -3.44 -17.65 -17.13
N PRO A 233 -3.60 -16.73 -16.16
CA PRO A 233 -4.63 -16.89 -15.15
C PRO A 233 -6.04 -16.97 -15.80
N ASP A 234 -6.85 -17.94 -15.37
CA ASP A 234 -8.18 -18.18 -15.95
C ASP A 234 -9.29 -17.34 -15.29
N ASN A 235 -9.02 -16.82 -14.08
CA ASN A 235 -9.92 -15.98 -13.31
C ASN A 235 -9.53 -14.49 -13.40
N LYS A 236 -10.51 -13.62 -13.13
CA LYS A 236 -10.30 -12.18 -12.96
C LYS A 236 -10.87 -11.75 -11.62
N LEU A 237 -10.18 -10.83 -10.95
CA LEU A 237 -10.66 -10.22 -9.71
C LEU A 237 -11.34 -8.89 -10.02
N TYR A 238 -12.41 -8.59 -9.29
CA TYR A 238 -13.12 -7.32 -9.38
C TYR A 238 -13.20 -6.70 -8.00
N ILE A 239 -12.66 -5.49 -7.84
CA ILE A 239 -12.76 -4.73 -6.59
C ILE A 239 -13.94 -3.77 -6.67
N GLU A 240 -14.90 -3.96 -5.77
CA GLU A 240 -16.02 -3.06 -5.56
C GLU A 240 -15.80 -2.19 -4.33
N SER A 241 -16.37 -0.98 -4.35
CA SER A 241 -16.28 -0.02 -3.25
C SER A 241 -17.39 1.01 -3.41
N ASP A 242 -18.01 1.43 -2.32
CA ASP A 242 -18.96 2.55 -2.35
C ASP A 242 -18.23 3.87 -2.14
N PRO A 243 -18.09 4.73 -3.18
CA PRO A 243 -17.40 6.01 -3.05
C PRO A 243 -18.21 7.09 -2.32
N THR A 244 -19.49 6.83 -1.99
CA THR A 244 -20.37 7.81 -1.32
C THR A 244 -20.24 7.76 0.20
N LEU A 245 -19.88 6.60 0.75
CA LEU A 245 -19.70 6.35 2.18
C LEU A 245 -18.22 6.42 2.56
N ILE A 246 -17.66 7.64 2.54
CA ILE A 246 -16.26 7.89 2.91
C ILE A 246 -16.06 8.23 4.39
N TYR A 247 -17.13 8.36 5.18
CA TYR A 247 -17.06 8.65 6.61
C TYR A 247 -18.00 7.74 7.39
N GLU A 248 -17.50 7.11 8.43
CA GLU A 248 -18.27 6.28 9.37
C GLU A 248 -18.00 6.79 10.78
N GLN A 249 -19.03 7.24 11.49
CA GLN A 249 -18.91 7.81 12.85
C GLN A 249 -17.85 8.91 12.97
N GLY A 250 -17.74 9.76 11.93
CA GLY A 250 -16.75 10.84 11.89
C GLY A 250 -15.33 10.40 11.54
N ILE A 251 -15.08 9.13 11.22
CA ILE A 251 -13.78 8.59 10.80
C ILE A 251 -13.78 8.41 9.28
N PRO A 252 -12.76 8.89 8.53
CA PRO A 252 -12.64 8.59 7.11
C PRO A 252 -12.52 7.07 6.94
N THR A 253 -13.43 6.46 6.20
CA THR A 253 -13.55 5.01 6.09
C THR A 253 -13.93 4.65 4.67
N VAL A 254 -13.19 3.74 4.05
CA VAL A 254 -13.51 3.21 2.72
C VAL A 254 -13.53 1.70 2.80
N LYS A 255 -14.62 1.10 2.32
CA LYS A 255 -14.84 -0.35 2.35
C LYS A 255 -14.67 -0.91 0.94
N PHE A 256 -13.89 -1.97 0.82
CA PHE A 256 -13.63 -2.69 -0.41
C PHE A 256 -14.12 -4.13 -0.28
N THR A 257 -14.75 -4.62 -1.34
CA THR A 257 -15.13 -6.03 -1.51
C THR A 257 -14.47 -6.56 -2.78
N VAL A 258 -14.21 -7.87 -2.81
CA VAL A 258 -13.65 -8.54 -3.98
C VAL A 258 -14.58 -9.66 -4.44
N SER A 259 -14.69 -9.82 -5.75
CA SER A 259 -15.40 -10.92 -6.39
C SER A 259 -14.61 -11.47 -7.57
N GLY A 260 -15.05 -12.61 -8.12
CA GLY A 260 -14.46 -13.24 -9.31
C GLY A 260 -13.47 -14.37 -9.06
N ASN A 261 -13.20 -14.72 -7.79
CA ASN A 261 -12.45 -15.92 -7.43
C ASN A 261 -12.96 -16.52 -6.11
N ASP A 262 -12.99 -17.85 -6.05
CA ASP A 262 -13.42 -18.61 -4.86
C ASP A 262 -12.23 -18.95 -3.93
N GLN A 263 -11.00 -18.59 -4.32
CA GLN A 263 -9.80 -18.82 -3.53
C GLN A 263 -9.54 -17.70 -2.52
N ALA A 264 -8.71 -18.01 -1.50
CA ALA A 264 -8.30 -17.03 -0.51
C ALA A 264 -7.61 -15.81 -1.15
N VAL A 265 -7.86 -14.63 -0.58
CA VAL A 265 -7.34 -13.36 -1.07
C VAL A 265 -6.39 -12.73 -0.05
N SER A 266 -5.42 -11.99 -0.55
CA SER A 266 -4.51 -11.16 0.24
C SER A 266 -4.61 -9.71 -0.21
N TRP A 267 -4.63 -8.80 0.74
CA TRP A 267 -4.82 -7.37 0.49
C TRP A 267 -3.56 -6.58 0.81
N TRP A 268 -3.33 -5.53 0.05
CA TRP A 268 -2.34 -4.50 0.32
C TRP A 268 -2.96 -3.12 0.10
N SER A 269 -2.55 -2.14 0.93
CA SER A 269 -2.92 -0.74 0.74
C SER A 269 -1.77 0.19 1.07
N ASN A 270 -1.80 1.39 0.49
CA ASN A 270 -0.95 2.50 0.90
C ASN A 270 -1.41 3.17 2.21
N VAL A 271 -2.61 2.87 2.70
CA VAL A 271 -3.15 3.42 3.95
C VAL A 271 -2.69 2.56 5.12
N LYS A 272 -2.10 3.19 6.15
CA LYS A 272 -1.53 2.47 7.31
C LYS A 272 -2.56 1.80 8.21
N ASN A 273 -3.73 2.43 8.35
CA ASN A 273 -4.80 1.91 9.19
C ASN A 273 -5.79 1.19 8.30
N SER A 274 -5.69 -0.13 8.32
CA SER A 274 -6.48 -1.02 7.50
C SER A 274 -6.79 -2.30 8.27
N ASP A 275 -8.01 -2.79 8.11
CA ASP A 275 -8.47 -4.03 8.71
C ASP A 275 -9.16 -4.88 7.65
N ALA A 276 -8.92 -6.18 7.67
CA ALA A 276 -9.75 -7.15 6.95
C ALA A 276 -10.83 -7.69 7.90
N LYS A 277 -12.11 -7.45 7.59
CA LYS A 277 -13.27 -7.90 8.38
C LYS A 277 -14.31 -8.53 7.47
N ASN A 278 -14.73 -9.77 7.74
CA ASN A 278 -15.88 -10.43 7.11
C ASN A 278 -15.96 -10.21 5.58
N ASP A 279 -14.93 -10.65 4.85
CA ASP A 279 -14.79 -10.52 3.38
C ASP A 279 -14.70 -9.09 2.85
N GLN A 280 -14.60 -8.11 3.73
CA GLN A 280 -14.34 -6.72 3.41
C GLN A 280 -12.93 -6.33 3.82
N PHE A 281 -12.31 -5.49 3.00
CA PHE A 281 -11.10 -4.79 3.33
C PHE A 281 -11.44 -3.33 3.60
N VAL A 282 -11.21 -2.88 4.82
CA VAL A 282 -11.56 -1.55 5.30
C VAL A 282 -10.30 -0.75 5.52
N VAL A 283 -10.26 0.49 5.06
CA VAL A 283 -9.13 1.40 5.28
C VAL A 283 -9.60 2.74 5.83
N HIS A 284 -8.75 3.37 6.64
CA HIS A 284 -9.02 4.65 7.27
C HIS A 284 -8.01 5.73 6.81
N PRO A 285 -8.28 6.43 5.69
CA PRO A 285 -7.34 7.37 5.08
C PRO A 285 -7.38 8.75 5.76
N PHE A 286 -6.61 8.91 6.85
CA PHE A 286 -6.55 10.17 7.59
C PHE A 286 -5.72 11.25 6.87
N LYS A 287 -4.68 10.85 6.13
CA LYS A 287 -3.72 11.78 5.49
C LYS A 287 -3.73 11.67 3.97
N GLU A 288 -4.14 10.51 3.47
CA GLU A 288 -4.04 10.13 2.07
C GLU A 288 -5.18 10.77 1.25
N LYS A 289 -4.83 11.52 0.20
CA LYS A 289 -5.81 11.98 -0.81
C LYS A 289 -6.14 10.91 -1.85
N GLN A 290 -5.29 9.91 -1.98
CA GLN A 290 -5.46 8.79 -2.90
C GLN A 290 -5.31 7.50 -2.12
N VAL A 291 -6.37 6.70 -2.14
CA VAL A 291 -6.41 5.36 -1.54
C VAL A 291 -6.18 4.37 -2.65
N LYS A 292 -5.06 3.66 -2.60
CA LYS A 292 -4.72 2.57 -3.51
C LYS A 292 -4.83 1.26 -2.75
N VAL A 293 -5.57 0.32 -3.31
CA VAL A 293 -5.73 -1.03 -2.77
C VAL A 293 -5.42 -2.04 -3.88
N GLN A 294 -4.64 -3.06 -3.53
CA GLN A 294 -4.34 -4.19 -4.40
C GLN A 294 -4.81 -5.46 -3.71
N VAL A 295 -5.48 -6.32 -4.46
CA VAL A 295 -5.86 -7.66 -4.03
C VAL A 295 -5.08 -8.67 -4.87
N ASN A 296 -4.57 -9.72 -4.23
CA ASN A 296 -3.90 -10.83 -4.89
C ASN A 296 -4.55 -12.14 -4.46
N SER A 297 -4.73 -13.07 -5.39
CA SER A 297 -5.22 -14.41 -5.15
C SER A 297 -4.57 -15.39 -6.12
N ALA A 298 -4.75 -16.69 -5.90
CA ALA A 298 -4.33 -17.72 -6.85
C ALA A 298 -5.56 -18.25 -7.59
N ASP A 299 -5.43 -18.53 -8.89
CA ASP A 299 -6.46 -19.24 -9.64
C ASP A 299 -6.43 -20.76 -9.35
N LYS A 300 -7.27 -21.53 -10.04
CA LYS A 300 -7.33 -23.00 -9.86
C LYS A 300 -6.04 -23.72 -10.24
N ASN A 301 -5.20 -23.10 -11.07
CA ASN A 301 -3.92 -23.63 -11.53
C ASN A 301 -2.75 -23.14 -10.67
N GLY A 302 -3.02 -22.33 -9.63
CA GLY A 302 -2.01 -21.73 -8.76
C GLY A 302 -1.39 -20.45 -9.31
N CYS A 303 -1.90 -19.92 -10.43
CA CYS A 303 -1.39 -18.69 -11.03
C CYS A 303 -1.94 -17.46 -10.32
N THR A 304 -1.03 -16.53 -10.01
CA THR A 304 -1.38 -15.31 -9.30
C THR A 304 -2.27 -14.41 -10.18
N VAL A 305 -3.45 -14.09 -9.66
CA VAL A 305 -4.34 -13.04 -10.16
C VAL A 305 -4.24 -11.83 -9.25
N SER A 306 -4.15 -10.64 -9.83
CA SER A 306 -4.15 -9.39 -9.08
C SER A 306 -5.06 -8.37 -9.72
N GLU A 307 -5.72 -7.57 -8.89
CA GLU A 307 -6.48 -6.40 -9.29
C GLU A 307 -6.12 -5.22 -8.40
N THR A 308 -6.09 -4.02 -8.97
CA THR A 308 -5.76 -2.79 -8.25
C THR A 308 -6.84 -1.73 -8.44
N LYS A 309 -7.30 -1.13 -7.35
CA LYS A 309 -8.26 -0.02 -7.37
C LYS A 309 -7.70 1.21 -6.69
N THR A 310 -7.98 2.38 -7.28
CA THR A 310 -7.58 3.67 -6.74
C THR A 310 -8.80 4.58 -6.59
N ILE A 311 -8.96 5.19 -5.41
CA ILE A 311 -10.00 6.16 -5.09
C ILE A 311 -9.34 7.48 -4.73
N THR A 312 -9.85 8.58 -5.28
CA THR A 312 -9.33 9.93 -5.03
C THR A 312 -10.33 10.74 -4.21
N MET A 313 -9.86 11.29 -3.09
CA MET A 313 -10.62 12.17 -2.21
C MET A 313 -10.37 13.64 -2.60
N LYS A 314 -11.41 14.48 -2.50
CA LYS A 314 -11.32 15.91 -2.81
C LYS A 314 -10.39 16.65 -1.84
N GLU A 315 -10.49 16.32 -0.56
CA GLU A 315 -9.80 17.00 0.53
C GLU A 315 -9.24 15.98 1.52
N THR A 316 -8.21 16.38 2.26
CA THR A 316 -7.70 15.60 3.39
C THR A 316 -8.64 15.74 4.57
N TYR A 317 -8.84 14.66 5.31
CA TYR A 317 -9.66 14.67 6.51
C TYR A 317 -9.14 15.69 7.54
N ASN A 318 -10.04 16.57 8.00
CA ASN A 318 -9.75 17.60 9.01
C ASN A 318 -10.86 17.66 10.07
N LEU A 319 -11.15 16.51 10.70
CA LEU A 319 -12.19 16.34 11.74
C LEU A 319 -13.61 16.75 11.32
N LEU A 320 -13.87 16.89 10.01
CA LEU A 320 -15.12 17.42 9.48
C LEU A 320 -15.47 18.78 10.14
N ALA A 321 -14.45 19.61 10.35
CA ALA A 321 -14.62 20.93 10.95
C ALA A 321 -15.42 21.87 10.02
N PRO A 322 -16.47 22.53 10.51
CA PRO A 322 -17.16 23.55 9.73
C PRO A 322 -16.24 24.75 9.52
N THR A 323 -16.45 25.49 8.43
CA THR A 323 -15.68 26.70 8.10
C THR A 323 -16.34 27.99 8.61
N GLY A 324 -17.59 27.92 9.06
CA GLY A 324 -18.32 29.03 9.65
C GLY A 324 -19.45 28.59 10.58
N PHE A 325 -19.87 29.49 11.48
CA PHE A 325 -21.04 29.31 12.35
C PHE A 325 -21.67 30.67 12.64
N SER A 326 -22.95 30.70 12.99
CA SER A 326 -23.71 31.92 13.28
C SER A 326 -24.41 31.82 14.64
N PRO A 327 -23.89 32.46 15.71
CA PRO A 327 -24.44 32.37 17.07
C PRO A 327 -25.93 32.71 17.20
N THR A 328 -26.48 33.47 16.25
CA THR A 328 -27.90 33.86 16.21
C THR A 328 -28.78 32.88 15.45
N ASN A 329 -28.22 31.81 14.88
CA ASN A 329 -28.99 30.79 14.19
C ASN A 329 -29.82 29.96 15.17
N ILE A 330 -31.05 29.64 14.79
CA ILE A 330 -31.96 28.83 15.60
C ILE A 330 -31.55 27.33 15.63
N ASP A 331 -30.85 26.87 14.59
CA ASP A 331 -30.31 25.52 14.53
C ASP A 331 -29.03 25.43 15.38
N ALA A 332 -29.09 24.60 16.43
CA ALA A 332 -27.98 24.35 17.34
C ALA A 332 -26.71 23.82 16.64
N ARG A 333 -26.87 23.18 15.48
CA ARG A 333 -25.75 22.65 14.68
C ARG A 333 -24.99 23.74 13.93
N LEU A 334 -25.60 24.91 13.75
CA LEU A 334 -25.06 26.03 12.99
C LEU A 334 -24.73 27.23 13.87
N ASN A 335 -25.14 27.23 15.14
CA ASN A 335 -24.93 28.34 16.06
C ASN A 335 -23.74 28.19 16.99
N ARG A 336 -23.04 27.05 16.93
CA ARG A 336 -21.81 26.80 17.67
C ARG A 336 -20.78 26.13 16.79
N PHE A 337 -19.52 26.29 17.16
CA PHE A 337 -18.40 25.62 16.53
C PHE A 337 -17.95 24.41 17.35
N MET A 338 -18.05 23.24 16.72
CA MET A 338 -17.43 21.98 17.16
C MET A 338 -17.19 21.13 15.90
N PRO A 339 -15.95 20.65 15.65
CA PRO A 339 -15.72 19.69 14.58
C PRO A 339 -16.59 18.45 14.73
N TYR A 340 -17.34 18.08 13.68
CA TYR A 340 -18.37 17.05 13.77
C TYR A 340 -17.81 15.68 14.18
N ALA A 341 -16.57 15.36 13.77
CA ALA A 341 -15.94 14.11 14.17
C ALA A 341 -15.74 13.99 15.68
N LEU A 342 -15.54 15.09 16.42
CA LEU A 342 -15.36 15.05 17.87
C LEU A 342 -16.65 14.71 18.62
N ILE A 343 -17.80 15.03 18.04
CA ILE A 343 -19.12 14.69 18.59
C ILE A 343 -19.43 13.21 18.39
N GLN A 344 -19.02 12.65 17.25
CA GLN A 344 -19.33 11.27 16.88
C GLN A 344 -18.35 10.26 17.48
N ARG A 345 -17.13 10.68 17.78
CA ARG A 345 -16.05 9.79 18.19
C ARG A 345 -15.90 9.81 19.71
N ASN A 346 -15.78 8.63 20.30
CA ASN A 346 -15.42 8.48 21.71
C ASN A 346 -13.90 8.60 21.91
N THR A 347 -13.29 9.68 21.41
CA THR A 347 -11.85 9.93 21.51
C THR A 347 -11.60 11.21 22.31
N PRO A 348 -11.00 11.12 23.51
CA PRO A 348 -10.65 12.29 24.30
C PRO A 348 -9.78 13.28 23.51
N PHE A 349 -10.16 14.55 23.58
CA PHE A 349 -9.50 15.63 22.85
C PHE A 349 -9.37 16.89 23.70
N GLU A 350 -8.67 17.87 23.15
CA GLU A 350 -8.63 19.24 23.64
C GLU A 350 -8.78 20.18 22.44
N LEU A 351 -9.84 20.98 22.44
CA LEU A 351 -10.12 22.01 21.44
C LEU A 351 -9.79 23.37 22.03
N ILE A 352 -9.07 24.19 21.26
CA ILE A 352 -8.66 25.54 21.62
C ILE A 352 -9.03 26.49 20.48
N ILE A 353 -9.65 27.62 20.80
CA ILE A 353 -9.93 28.73 19.88
C ILE A 353 -9.01 29.90 20.21
N ILE A 354 -8.35 30.43 19.20
CA ILE A 354 -7.21 31.34 19.33
C ILE A 354 -7.43 32.60 18.49
N ASP A 355 -7.13 33.75 19.07
CA ASP A 355 -7.03 35.03 18.37
C ASP A 355 -5.79 35.02 17.48
N THR A 356 -6.01 35.15 16.17
CA THR A 356 -4.91 35.18 15.18
C THR A 356 -4.04 36.43 15.28
N LYS A 357 -4.50 37.48 15.96
CA LYS A 357 -3.77 38.77 16.08
C LYS A 357 -2.78 38.79 17.23
N ASN A 358 -3.11 38.15 18.35
CA ASN A 358 -2.32 38.23 19.58
C ASN A 358 -2.02 36.85 20.22
N GLY A 359 -2.56 35.75 19.67
CA GLY A 359 -2.37 34.40 20.19
C GLY A 359 -3.16 34.08 21.46
N ALA A 360 -4.05 34.97 21.92
CA ALA A 360 -4.86 34.72 23.11
C ALA A 360 -5.85 33.58 22.88
N THR A 361 -6.04 32.75 23.90
CA THR A 361 -7.07 31.71 23.90
C THR A 361 -8.43 32.32 24.28
N LEU A 362 -9.39 32.26 23.38
CA LEU A 362 -10.78 32.72 23.60
C LEU A 362 -11.61 31.65 24.28
N PHE A 363 -11.37 30.39 23.92
CA PHE A 363 -12.18 29.26 24.36
C PHE A 363 -11.33 27.99 24.36
N GLN A 364 -11.59 27.12 25.32
CA GLN A 364 -10.97 25.81 25.43
C GLN A 364 -11.99 24.82 25.99
N THR A 365 -12.01 23.62 25.44
CA THR A 365 -12.88 22.53 25.91
C THR A 365 -12.24 21.17 25.64
N ASN A 366 -12.61 20.20 26.44
CA ASN A 366 -12.34 18.78 26.23
C ASN A 366 -13.63 17.94 26.24
N ASP A 367 -14.79 18.61 26.19
CA ASP A 367 -16.13 18.04 26.21
C ASP A 367 -16.82 18.35 24.86
N GLU A 368 -17.22 17.29 24.16
CA GLU A 368 -17.92 17.33 22.88
C GLU A 368 -19.28 18.05 22.94
N ASN A 369 -19.89 18.14 24.12
CA ASN A 369 -21.17 18.81 24.34
C ASN A 369 -21.00 20.32 24.61
N ASN A 370 -19.77 20.76 24.91
CA ASN A 370 -19.45 22.15 25.17
C ASN A 370 -18.81 22.81 23.95
N ALA A 371 -19.63 23.06 22.93
CA ALA A 371 -19.22 23.74 21.70
C ALA A 371 -19.09 25.26 21.89
N TRP A 372 -18.20 25.88 21.11
CA TRP A 372 -17.96 27.33 21.20
C TRP A 372 -19.11 28.13 20.56
N ASP A 373 -19.72 29.03 21.31
CA ASP A 373 -20.85 29.88 20.91
C ASP A 373 -20.42 31.26 20.38
N GLY A 374 -19.12 31.48 20.21
CA GLY A 374 -18.56 32.77 19.77
C GLY A 374 -18.29 33.74 20.91
N ILE A 375 -18.51 33.36 22.17
CA ILE A 375 -18.16 34.20 23.32
C ILE A 375 -16.68 34.04 23.65
N ASP A 376 -15.95 35.14 23.75
CA ASP A 376 -14.60 35.15 24.35
C ASP A 376 -14.75 34.95 25.87
N ARG A 377 -14.22 33.85 26.41
CA ARG A 377 -14.33 33.51 27.83
C ARG A 377 -13.57 34.46 28.75
N ARG A 378 -12.63 35.24 28.21
CA ARG A 378 -11.88 36.25 28.98
C ARG A 378 -12.69 37.52 29.22
N THR A 379 -13.47 37.94 28.23
CA THR A 379 -14.22 39.21 28.27
C THR A 379 -15.71 39.01 28.51
N GLY A 380 -16.25 37.82 28.20
CA GLY A 380 -17.68 37.54 28.18
C GLY A 380 -18.40 38.13 26.97
N GLU A 381 -17.67 38.72 26.02
CA GLU A 381 -18.23 39.39 24.86
C GLU A 381 -18.32 38.45 23.64
N LEU A 382 -19.35 38.66 22.84
CA LEU A 382 -19.51 37.98 21.57
C LEU A 382 -18.51 38.54 20.54
N VAL A 383 -17.67 37.67 19.97
CA VAL A 383 -16.67 38.08 18.97
C VAL A 383 -17.33 38.76 17.75
N PRO A 384 -16.75 39.76 17.09
CA PRO A 384 -17.40 40.51 16.00
C PRO A 384 -17.89 39.64 14.82
N ALA A 385 -18.99 40.01 14.17
CA ALA A 385 -19.45 39.30 12.96
C ALA A 385 -18.43 39.48 11.81
N GLY A 386 -18.29 38.45 10.96
CA GLY A 386 -17.30 38.39 9.88
C GLY A 386 -15.85 38.16 10.34
N SER A 387 -15.60 37.98 11.64
CA SER A 387 -14.25 37.73 12.17
C SER A 387 -13.81 36.27 11.95
N ILE A 388 -12.49 36.10 11.78
CA ILE A 388 -11.84 34.80 11.55
C ILE A 388 -10.95 34.46 12.74
N TRP A 389 -11.10 33.26 13.26
CA TRP A 389 -10.38 32.75 14.42
C TRP A 389 -9.64 31.47 14.06
N ALA A 390 -8.50 31.23 14.70
CA ALA A 390 -7.80 29.97 14.55
C ALA A 390 -8.38 28.95 15.55
N TRP A 391 -8.39 27.68 15.16
CA TRP A 391 -8.69 26.59 16.08
C TRP A 391 -7.62 25.52 15.98
N LYS A 392 -7.40 24.84 17.10
CA LYS A 392 -6.51 23.69 17.21
C LYS A 392 -7.20 22.61 18.03
N VAL A 393 -7.08 21.37 17.58
CA VAL A 393 -7.52 20.18 18.31
C VAL A 393 -6.31 19.28 18.54
N VAL A 394 -6.14 18.81 19.77
CA VAL A 394 -5.18 17.76 20.13
C VAL A 394 -5.95 16.51 20.53
N LEU A 395 -5.72 15.40 19.84
CA LEU A 395 -6.28 14.10 20.19
C LEU A 395 -5.35 13.40 21.19
N LYS A 396 -5.89 12.85 22.28
CA LYS A 396 -5.08 12.10 23.25
C LYS A 396 -4.69 10.71 22.75
N TYR A 397 -5.58 10.07 21.99
CA TYR A 397 -5.41 8.72 21.46
C TYR A 397 -5.74 8.67 19.97
N PRO A 398 -4.90 9.28 19.10
CA PRO A 398 -5.09 9.21 17.66
C PRO A 398 -5.01 7.75 17.19
N GLN A 399 -5.81 7.40 16.18
CA GLN A 399 -5.70 6.08 15.57
C GLN A 399 -4.38 5.92 14.81
N VAL A 400 -4.04 4.68 14.47
CA VAL A 400 -2.88 4.41 13.60
C VAL A 400 -3.00 5.24 12.33
N GLY A 401 -1.92 5.90 11.91
CA GLY A 401 -1.92 6.75 10.72
C GLY A 401 -2.68 8.08 10.85
N GLU A 402 -3.35 8.36 11.97
CA GLU A 402 -4.05 9.63 12.21
C GLU A 402 -3.07 10.76 12.61
N ASN A 403 -3.46 12.03 12.39
CA ASN A 403 -2.71 13.14 12.95
C ASN A 403 -3.07 13.32 14.43
N PRO A 404 -2.09 13.51 15.33
CA PRO A 404 -2.39 13.81 16.73
C PRO A 404 -2.97 15.22 16.90
N GLU A 405 -2.67 16.13 15.97
CA GLU A 405 -3.16 17.50 16.00
C GLU A 405 -3.85 17.87 14.67
N TYR A 406 -4.94 18.62 14.80
CA TYR A 406 -5.68 19.22 13.69
C TYR A 406 -5.83 20.71 13.93
N SER A 407 -5.88 21.49 12.86
CA SER A 407 -6.04 22.93 12.95
C SER A 407 -6.72 23.50 11.71
N GLY A 408 -7.19 24.73 11.86
CA GLY A 408 -7.79 25.47 10.78
C GLY A 408 -8.27 26.84 11.23
N THR A 409 -9.10 27.43 10.40
CA THR A 409 -9.79 28.68 10.72
C THR A 409 -11.29 28.48 10.78
N ILE A 410 -11.96 29.34 11.54
CA ILE A 410 -13.40 29.38 11.67
C ILE A 410 -13.88 30.83 11.56
N THR A 411 -14.94 31.06 10.78
CA THR A 411 -15.55 32.38 10.62
C THR A 411 -16.84 32.51 11.43
N ARG A 412 -16.99 33.59 12.20
CA ARG A 412 -18.30 33.98 12.72
C ARG A 412 -19.07 34.65 11.57
N LEU A 413 -20.14 34.00 11.10
CA LEU A 413 -20.99 34.46 10.00
C LEU A 413 -21.91 35.61 10.41
#